data_AF-A0AAD7HT07-F1
#
_entry.id   AF-A0AAD7HT07-F1
#
_cell.length_a   1.000
_cell.length_b   1.000
_cell.length_c   1.000
_cell.angle_alpha   90.00
_cell.angle_beta   90.00
_cell.angle_gamma   90.00
#
_symmetry.space_group_name_H-M   'P 1'
#
loop_
_entity.id
_entity.type
_entity.pdbx_description
1 polymer ?
#
loop_
_entity_poly.entity_id
_entity_poly.type
_entity_poly.pdbx_seq_one_letter_code
_entity_poly.pdbx_strand_id
1 'polypeptide(L)'
;DAVKWLVAQKEDWLVFFDNADDPKLDLHKFLPLCNHGNIIITSRNPELRVYGSHFPVSGMEEEDAIALLLKSGAVQQITSSDEKRAAEIVKVLWYLPLAIVQAGAFIAKFGALNQYFDLYAKNHSKLLREKPSQSHSDYEWTVYTTWQMSFDRLSPAAAVLLQLCSFLHQEGISEDIFSRAAAYDFPSLGPSKEKLQQPLEFLSQFQEPDGKWDTMAFLELTTEIMSYSLAMFAPETRIFSIHPLV
;
A
#
# COMPACT_ATOMS: atom_id res chain seq x y z
N ASP A 1 -30.95 -9.70 -14.41
CA ASP A 1 -29.82 -10.20 -13.60
C ASP A 1 -28.66 -10.46 -14.54
N ALA A 2 -27.56 -9.72 -14.39
CA ALA A 2 -26.42 -9.76 -15.29
C ALA A 2 -25.69 -11.11 -15.25
N VAL A 3 -25.63 -11.75 -14.08
CA VAL A 3 -24.99 -13.06 -13.91
C VAL A 3 -25.72 -14.13 -14.72
N LYS A 4 -27.06 -14.17 -14.61
CA LYS A 4 -27.90 -15.08 -15.41
C LYS A 4 -27.77 -14.82 -16.90
N TRP A 5 -27.62 -13.55 -17.29
CA TRP A 5 -27.42 -13.20 -18.69
C TRP A 5 -26.08 -13.72 -19.22
N LEU A 6 -24.98 -13.59 -18.46
CA LEU A 6 -23.65 -14.13 -18.83
C LEU A 6 -23.67 -15.65 -18.95
N VAL A 7 -24.30 -16.35 -18.00
CA VAL A 7 -24.46 -17.82 -18.03
C VAL A 7 -25.23 -18.28 -19.27
N ALA A 8 -26.20 -17.50 -19.74
CA ALA A 8 -27.02 -17.86 -20.90
C ALA A 8 -26.35 -17.58 -22.26
N GLN A 9 -25.19 -16.89 -22.29
CA GLN A 9 -24.48 -16.62 -23.54
C GLN A 9 -23.88 -17.90 -24.12
N LYS A 10 -23.85 -17.99 -25.45
CA LYS A 10 -23.25 -19.12 -26.18
C LYS A 10 -21.81 -18.86 -26.61
N GLU A 11 -21.44 -17.59 -26.69
CA GLU A 11 -20.10 -17.13 -27.05
C GLU A 11 -19.28 -16.88 -25.77
N ASP A 12 -17.96 -16.96 -25.90
CA ASP A 12 -17.06 -16.57 -24.81
C ASP A 12 -17.13 -15.07 -24.56
N TRP A 13 -17.13 -14.73 -23.28
CA TRP A 13 -17.11 -13.36 -22.80
C TRP A 13 -15.92 -13.15 -21.86
N LEU A 14 -15.60 -11.89 -21.60
CA LEU A 14 -14.59 -11.50 -20.62
C LEU A 14 -15.20 -10.45 -19.68
N VAL A 15 -15.13 -10.71 -18.38
CA VAL A 15 -15.58 -9.78 -17.34
C VAL A 15 -14.40 -9.33 -16.51
N PHE A 16 -14.33 -8.03 -16.27
CA PHE A 16 -13.38 -7.41 -15.36
C PHE A 16 -14.10 -6.96 -14.10
N PHE A 17 -13.69 -7.52 -12.96
CA PHE A 17 -14.03 -6.97 -11.64
C PHE A 17 -12.88 -6.06 -11.23
N ASP A 18 -13.07 -4.76 -11.45
CA ASP A 18 -12.06 -3.76 -11.10
C ASP A 18 -12.21 -3.30 -9.64
N ASN A 19 -11.08 -3.21 -8.92
CA ASN A 19 -11.00 -2.74 -7.53
C ASN A 19 -11.95 -3.50 -6.57
N ALA A 20 -11.99 -4.83 -6.67
CA ALA A 20 -12.77 -5.70 -5.79
C ALA A 20 -12.13 -5.82 -4.39
N ASP A 21 -11.97 -4.70 -3.70
CA ASP A 21 -11.13 -4.59 -2.50
C ASP A 21 -11.88 -4.82 -1.20
N ASP A 22 -13.22 -4.71 -1.19
CA ASP A 22 -14.00 -4.78 0.04
C ASP A 22 -14.06 -6.22 0.57
N PRO A 23 -13.41 -6.54 1.70
CA PRO A 23 -13.44 -7.90 2.27
C PRO A 23 -14.84 -8.29 2.79
N LYS A 24 -15.74 -7.33 3.00
CA LYS A 24 -17.13 -7.60 3.42
C LYS A 24 -18.03 -7.98 2.25
N LEU A 25 -17.58 -7.77 1.01
CA LEU A 25 -18.32 -8.13 -0.18
C LEU A 25 -18.04 -9.58 -0.56
N ASP A 26 -19.07 -10.41 -0.46
CA ASP A 26 -19.04 -11.79 -0.97
C ASP A 26 -19.10 -11.79 -2.50
N LEU A 27 -17.92 -11.79 -3.13
CA LEU A 27 -17.77 -11.73 -4.59
C LEU A 27 -18.36 -12.96 -5.30
N HIS A 28 -18.41 -14.12 -4.63
CA HIS A 28 -18.95 -15.36 -5.19
C HIS A 28 -20.38 -15.18 -5.74
N LYS A 29 -21.19 -14.31 -5.12
CA LYS A 29 -22.57 -14.01 -5.55
C LYS A 29 -22.65 -13.36 -6.93
N PHE A 30 -21.56 -12.79 -7.42
CA PHE A 30 -21.49 -12.08 -8.70
C PHE A 30 -20.75 -12.87 -9.78
N LEU A 31 -20.14 -14.00 -9.44
CA LEU A 31 -19.41 -14.85 -10.39
C LEU A 31 -20.39 -15.74 -11.18
N PRO A 32 -20.38 -15.69 -12.53
CA PRO A 32 -21.15 -16.62 -13.36
C PRO A 32 -20.68 -18.06 -13.16
N LEU A 33 -21.60 -18.94 -12.77
CA LEU A 33 -21.35 -20.37 -12.62
C LEU A 33 -21.57 -21.09 -13.96
N CYS A 34 -20.60 -21.00 -14.87
CA CYS A 34 -20.59 -21.69 -16.16
C CYS A 34 -19.17 -22.13 -16.55
N ASN A 35 -19.05 -22.93 -17.61
CA ASN A 35 -17.78 -23.48 -18.10
C ASN A 35 -17.21 -22.71 -19.31
N HIS A 36 -17.76 -21.52 -19.59
CA HIS A 36 -17.34 -20.62 -20.66
C HIS A 36 -17.16 -19.21 -20.12
N GLY A 37 -16.44 -18.39 -20.88
CA GLY A 37 -16.05 -17.04 -20.47
C GLY A 37 -14.82 -16.98 -19.55
N ASN A 38 -14.29 -15.78 -19.39
CA ASN A 38 -13.09 -15.49 -18.63
C ASN A 38 -13.36 -14.35 -17.65
N ILE A 39 -12.73 -14.41 -16.47
CA ILE A 39 -12.88 -13.41 -15.43
C ILE A 39 -11.48 -12.92 -15.04
N ILE A 40 -11.31 -11.59 -15.04
CA ILE A 40 -10.13 -10.93 -14.49
C ILE A 40 -10.60 -10.11 -13.28
N ILE A 41 -9.90 -10.25 -12.17
CA ILE A 41 -10.19 -9.54 -10.93
C ILE A 41 -8.95 -8.74 -10.57
N THR A 42 -9.08 -7.42 -10.46
CA THR A 42 -8.06 -6.56 -9.85
C THR A 42 -8.49 -6.29 -8.41
N SER A 43 -7.60 -6.56 -7.47
CA SER A 43 -7.91 -6.40 -6.05
C SER A 43 -6.65 -6.33 -5.21
N ARG A 44 -6.76 -5.59 -4.11
CA ARG A 44 -5.82 -5.53 -2.99
C ARG A 44 -6.14 -6.55 -1.91
N ASN A 45 -7.33 -7.17 -1.96
CA ASN A 45 -7.78 -8.17 -1.01
C ASN A 45 -7.17 -9.55 -1.35
N PRO A 46 -6.22 -10.06 -0.55
CA PRO A 46 -5.58 -11.34 -0.83
C PRO A 46 -6.53 -12.55 -0.70
N GLU A 47 -7.66 -12.40 0.00
CA GLU A 47 -8.66 -13.47 0.16
C GLU A 47 -9.32 -13.88 -1.16
N LEU A 48 -9.28 -13.02 -2.19
CA LEU A 48 -9.83 -13.36 -3.50
C LEU A 48 -8.98 -14.39 -4.28
N ARG A 49 -7.79 -14.76 -3.77
CA ARG A 49 -6.94 -15.82 -4.36
C ARG A 49 -7.64 -17.19 -4.38
N VAL A 50 -8.67 -17.39 -3.57
CA VAL A 50 -9.47 -18.63 -3.58
C VAL A 50 -10.17 -18.87 -4.91
N TYR A 51 -10.39 -17.82 -5.72
CA TYR A 51 -11.17 -17.91 -6.95
C TYR A 51 -10.34 -18.32 -8.18
N GLY A 52 -9.02 -18.41 -8.10
CA GLY A 52 -8.20 -18.90 -9.21
C GLY A 52 -6.72 -18.53 -9.14
N SER A 53 -6.05 -18.64 -10.29
CA SER A 53 -4.66 -18.22 -10.44
C SER A 53 -4.50 -16.74 -10.11
N HIS A 54 -3.48 -16.39 -9.35
CA HIS A 54 -3.18 -15.02 -8.98
C HIS A 54 -1.81 -14.59 -9.50
N PHE A 55 -1.70 -13.32 -9.85
CA PHE A 55 -0.47 -12.69 -10.32
C PHE A 55 -0.20 -11.47 -9.43
N PRO A 56 0.72 -11.56 -8.46
CA PRO A 56 1.06 -10.41 -7.63
C PRO A 56 1.69 -9.32 -8.50
N VAL A 57 1.21 -8.09 -8.36
CA VAL A 57 1.77 -6.92 -9.05
C VAL A 57 2.72 -6.22 -8.07
N SER A 58 4.01 -6.27 -8.36
CA SER A 58 5.07 -5.60 -7.58
C SER A 58 5.39 -4.20 -8.14
N GLY A 59 6.38 -3.53 -7.52
CA GLY A 59 7.01 -2.36 -8.12
C GLY A 59 7.57 -2.66 -9.52
N MET A 60 7.79 -1.61 -10.30
CA MET A 60 8.35 -1.73 -11.64
C MET A 60 9.81 -2.21 -11.60
N GLU A 61 10.23 -2.93 -12.63
CA GLU A 61 11.66 -3.15 -12.89
C GLU A 61 12.36 -1.80 -13.10
N GLU A 62 13.63 -1.71 -12.71
CA GLU A 62 14.37 -0.44 -12.70
C GLU A 62 14.41 0.23 -14.08
N GLU A 63 14.64 -0.55 -15.14
CA GLU A 63 14.68 -0.05 -16.51
C GLU A 63 13.34 0.53 -16.97
N ASP A 64 12.23 -0.16 -16.68
CA ASP A 64 10.88 0.30 -17.02
C ASP A 64 10.49 1.53 -16.19
N ALA A 65 10.90 1.58 -14.92
CA ALA A 65 10.68 2.71 -14.03
C ALA A 65 11.40 3.97 -14.55
N ILE A 66 12.67 3.84 -14.94
CA ILE A 66 13.48 4.93 -15.53
C ILE A 66 12.82 5.42 -16.83
N ALA A 67 12.43 4.49 -17.71
CA ALA A 67 11.76 4.82 -18.96
C ALA A 67 10.44 5.57 -18.72
N LEU A 68 9.64 5.14 -17.75
CA LEU A 68 8.40 5.80 -17.36
C LEU A 68 8.64 7.22 -16.82
N LEU A 69 9.66 7.42 -15.97
CA LEU A 69 9.99 8.72 -15.42
C LEU A 69 10.41 9.70 -16.51
N LEU A 70 11.34 9.31 -17.38
CA LEU A 70 11.87 10.17 -18.45
C LEU A 70 10.79 10.53 -19.47
N LYS A 71 9.92 9.57 -19.81
CA LYS A 71 8.76 9.79 -20.66
C LYS A 71 7.76 10.76 -20.02
N SER A 72 7.43 10.54 -18.75
CA SER A 72 6.49 11.41 -18.00
C SER A 72 7.06 12.80 -17.75
N GLY A 73 8.39 12.92 -17.64
CA GLY A 73 9.13 14.17 -17.53
C GLY A 73 9.32 14.93 -18.84
N ALA A 74 8.80 14.41 -19.97
CA ALA A 74 8.94 14.98 -21.31
C ALA A 74 10.41 15.28 -21.70
N VAL A 75 11.36 14.44 -21.27
CA VAL A 75 12.79 14.62 -21.54
C VAL A 75 13.10 14.18 -22.98
N GLN A 76 13.34 15.13 -23.88
CA GLN A 76 13.50 14.86 -25.32
C GLN A 76 14.91 14.44 -25.75
N GLN A 77 15.94 14.77 -24.97
CA GLN A 77 17.35 14.42 -25.23
C GLN A 77 17.97 13.79 -23.98
N ILE A 78 17.73 12.50 -23.80
CA ILE A 78 18.21 11.75 -22.63
C ILE A 78 19.73 11.62 -22.71
N THR A 79 20.42 12.23 -21.74
CA THR A 79 21.86 12.03 -21.55
C THR A 79 22.12 10.91 -20.55
N SER A 80 23.34 10.36 -20.54
CA SER A 80 23.75 9.38 -19.51
C SER A 80 23.71 9.95 -18.09
N SER A 81 23.77 11.28 -17.94
CA SER A 81 23.57 11.94 -16.64
C SER A 81 22.10 11.92 -16.22
N ASP A 82 21.18 12.09 -17.18
CA ASP A 82 19.73 12.04 -16.92
C ASP A 82 19.28 10.63 -16.54
N GLU A 83 19.83 9.60 -17.19
CA GLU A 83 19.57 8.20 -16.82
C GLU A 83 20.01 7.89 -15.40
N LYS A 84 21.22 8.31 -15.00
CA LYS A 84 21.71 8.14 -13.63
C LYS A 84 20.82 8.87 -12.62
N ARG A 85 20.42 10.10 -12.93
CA ARG A 85 19.53 10.88 -12.06
C ARG A 85 18.15 10.23 -11.97
N ALA A 86 17.63 9.73 -13.08
CA ALA A 86 16.37 9.00 -13.12
C ALA A 86 16.42 7.73 -12.27
N ALA A 87 17.51 6.96 -12.35
CA ALA A 87 17.74 5.77 -11.52
C ALA A 87 17.68 6.10 -10.01
N GLU A 88 18.35 7.18 -9.59
CA GLU A 88 18.29 7.66 -8.20
C GLU A 88 16.86 8.05 -7.76
N ILE A 89 16.11 8.70 -8.66
CA ILE A 89 14.73 9.13 -8.38
C ILE A 89 13.79 7.93 -8.27
N VAL A 90 13.79 7.01 -9.24
CA VAL A 90 12.87 5.87 -9.20
C VAL A 90 13.12 4.98 -8.00
N LYS A 91 14.37 4.89 -7.54
CA LYS A 91 14.74 4.16 -6.33
C LYS A 91 14.13 4.77 -5.07
N VAL A 92 14.18 6.10 -4.89
CA VAL A 92 13.55 6.75 -3.71
C VAL A 92 12.02 6.77 -3.79
N LEU A 93 11.48 6.60 -4.99
CA LEU A 93 10.05 6.39 -5.24
C LEU A 93 9.66 4.91 -5.18
N TRP A 94 10.57 4.03 -4.75
CA TRP A 94 10.35 2.60 -4.55
C TRP A 94 9.74 1.91 -5.77
N TYR A 95 10.12 2.40 -6.95
CA TYR A 95 9.66 1.90 -8.24
C TYR A 95 8.13 1.87 -8.39
N LEU A 96 7.40 2.69 -7.62
CA LEU A 96 5.94 2.75 -7.64
C LEU A 96 5.47 3.56 -8.86
N PRO A 97 4.74 2.95 -9.83
CA PRO A 97 4.37 3.64 -11.07
C PRO A 97 3.66 4.97 -10.84
N LEU A 98 2.73 5.02 -9.88
CA LEU A 98 1.98 6.24 -9.58
C LEU A 98 2.89 7.35 -9.06
N ALA A 99 3.83 7.04 -8.16
CA ALA A 99 4.79 8.00 -7.65
C ALA A 99 5.70 8.52 -8.77
N ILE A 100 6.13 7.63 -9.67
CA ILE A 100 6.97 7.97 -10.82
C ILE A 100 6.24 8.90 -11.79
N VAL A 101 4.98 8.63 -12.13
CA VAL A 101 4.19 9.50 -13.00
C VAL A 101 4.00 10.89 -12.38
N GLN A 102 3.75 10.97 -11.08
CA GLN A 102 3.66 12.26 -10.38
C GLN A 102 4.98 13.02 -10.39
N ALA A 103 6.10 12.33 -10.14
CA ALA A 103 7.44 12.91 -10.23
C ALA A 103 7.74 13.42 -11.64
N GLY A 104 7.42 12.62 -12.66
CA GLY A 104 7.55 12.99 -14.06
C GLY A 104 6.73 14.23 -14.40
N ALA A 105 5.46 14.29 -14.00
CA ALA A 105 4.62 15.47 -14.22
C ALA A 105 5.20 16.74 -13.57
N PHE A 106 5.77 16.63 -12.37
CA PHE A 106 6.49 17.74 -11.73
C PHE A 106 7.73 18.15 -12.53
N ILE A 107 8.53 17.17 -12.97
CA ILE A 107 9.76 17.41 -13.76
C ILE A 107 9.42 18.10 -15.09
N ALA A 108 8.39 17.64 -15.79
CA ALA A 108 7.93 18.24 -17.05
C ALA A 108 7.49 19.70 -16.86
N LYS A 109 6.81 20.00 -15.74
CA LYS A 109 6.31 21.34 -15.43
C LYS A 109 7.41 22.33 -15.05
N PHE A 110 8.43 21.88 -14.32
CA PHE A 110 9.43 22.77 -13.71
C PHE A 110 10.84 22.59 -14.27
N GLY A 111 11.07 21.67 -15.21
CA GLY A 111 12.40 21.39 -15.77
C GLY A 111 13.40 20.87 -14.74
N ALA A 112 12.91 20.14 -13.73
CA ALA A 112 13.61 19.98 -12.45
C ALA A 112 14.22 18.59 -12.22
N LEU A 113 14.56 17.80 -13.24
CA LEU A 113 15.07 16.43 -13.07
C LEU A 113 16.25 16.36 -12.07
N ASN A 114 17.24 17.24 -12.23
CA ASN A 114 18.41 17.28 -11.34
C ASN A 114 18.10 17.79 -9.93
N GLN A 115 17.06 18.62 -9.76
CA GLN A 115 16.68 19.21 -8.48
C GLN A 115 15.61 18.38 -7.75
N TYR A 116 14.94 17.48 -8.46
CA TYR A 116 13.80 16.74 -7.94
C TYR A 116 14.18 15.93 -6.71
N PHE A 117 15.33 15.26 -6.74
CA PHE A 117 15.81 14.46 -5.61
C PHE A 117 15.95 15.30 -4.32
N ASP A 118 16.59 16.46 -4.40
CA ASP A 118 16.78 17.36 -3.26
C ASP A 118 15.45 17.96 -2.77
N LEU A 119 14.55 18.30 -3.71
CA LEU A 119 13.21 18.79 -3.39
C LEU A 119 12.38 17.70 -2.72
N TYR A 120 12.49 16.46 -3.18
CA TYR A 120 11.82 15.29 -2.61
C TYR A 120 12.30 15.02 -1.19
N ALA A 121 13.61 14.97 -0.96
CA ALA A 121 14.16 14.77 0.38
C ALA A 121 13.63 15.78 1.42
N LYS A 122 13.41 17.04 1.00
CA LYS A 122 12.92 18.11 1.88
C LYS A 122 11.40 18.24 1.95
N ASN A 123 10.68 17.81 0.91
CA ASN A 123 9.26 18.12 0.72
C ASN A 123 8.41 16.93 0.26
N HIS A 124 8.85 15.68 0.46
CA HIS A 124 8.18 14.48 -0.04
C HIS A 124 6.67 14.48 0.24
N SER A 125 6.23 14.82 1.45
CA SER A 125 4.81 14.86 1.83
C SER A 125 3.98 15.83 0.98
N LYS A 126 4.55 16.98 0.62
CA LYS A 126 3.92 17.97 -0.26
C LYS A 126 3.88 17.47 -1.70
N LEU A 127 4.96 16.87 -2.18
CA LEU A 127 5.08 16.40 -3.57
C LEU A 127 4.16 15.20 -3.84
N LEU A 128 4.03 14.26 -2.90
CA LEU A 128 3.11 13.11 -3.02
C LEU A 128 1.62 13.51 -2.92
N ARG A 129 1.33 14.74 -2.47
CA ARG A 129 -0.01 15.34 -2.45
C ARG A 129 -0.29 16.21 -3.68
N GLU A 130 0.73 16.54 -4.47
CA GLU A 130 0.57 17.44 -5.60
C GLU A 130 -0.20 16.73 -6.72
N LYS A 131 -1.35 17.29 -7.09
CA LYS A 131 -2.09 16.86 -8.28
C LYS A 131 -1.49 17.53 -9.52
N PRO A 132 -1.16 16.77 -10.57
CA PRO A 132 -0.84 17.37 -11.86
C PRO A 132 -2.00 18.26 -12.31
N SER A 133 -1.71 19.50 -12.70
CA SER A 133 -2.73 20.47 -13.14
C SER A 133 -3.36 20.11 -14.48
N GLN A 134 -2.66 19.32 -15.30
CA GLN A 134 -3.11 18.73 -16.55
C GLN A 134 -2.46 17.36 -16.67
N SER A 135 -3.27 16.33 -16.90
CA SER A 135 -2.84 14.94 -17.04
C SER A 135 -3.43 14.41 -18.35
N HIS A 136 -2.69 13.58 -19.09
CA HIS A 136 -3.22 12.85 -20.25
C HIS A 136 -4.18 11.71 -19.86
N SER A 137 -4.33 11.48 -18.56
CA SER A 137 -5.20 10.49 -17.95
C SER A 137 -6.23 11.19 -17.07
N ASP A 138 -7.49 10.73 -17.10
CA ASP A 138 -8.56 11.16 -16.18
C ASP A 138 -8.31 10.69 -14.73
N TYR A 139 -7.14 10.11 -14.43
CA TYR A 139 -6.76 9.64 -13.11
C TYR A 139 -6.45 10.81 -12.17
N GLU A 140 -7.40 11.11 -11.27
CA GLU A 140 -7.34 12.28 -10.37
C GLU A 140 -6.61 12.02 -9.04
N TRP A 141 -6.11 10.81 -8.82
CA TRP A 141 -5.57 10.37 -7.54
C TRP A 141 -4.05 10.52 -7.48
N THR A 142 -3.57 11.03 -6.34
CA THR A 142 -2.16 11.06 -5.96
C THR A 142 -1.78 9.83 -5.14
N VAL A 143 -0.48 9.58 -4.97
CA VAL A 143 0.03 8.58 -4.01
C VAL A 143 -0.61 8.82 -2.63
N TYR A 144 -0.62 10.07 -2.16
CA TYR A 144 -1.23 10.39 -0.88
C TYR A 144 -2.74 10.08 -0.83
N THR A 145 -3.52 10.44 -1.86
CA THR A 145 -4.97 10.21 -1.82
C THR A 145 -5.33 8.73 -1.94
N THR A 146 -4.57 7.95 -2.72
CA THR A 146 -4.79 6.49 -2.84
C THR A 146 -4.49 5.78 -1.52
N TRP A 147 -3.41 6.18 -0.85
CA TRP A 147 -3.12 5.76 0.51
C TRP A 147 -4.23 6.15 1.50
N GLN A 148 -4.61 7.43 1.53
CA GLN A 148 -5.60 7.96 2.48
C GLN A 148 -6.94 7.23 2.36
N MET A 149 -7.42 6.96 1.14
CA MET A 149 -8.66 6.19 0.92
C MET A 149 -8.63 4.79 1.53
N SER A 150 -7.44 4.18 1.60
CA SER A 150 -7.24 2.85 2.16
C SER A 150 -7.17 2.94 3.68
N PHE A 151 -6.44 3.93 4.20
CA PHE A 151 -6.33 4.22 5.62
C PHE A 151 -7.69 4.55 6.25
N ASP A 152 -8.52 5.34 5.57
CA ASP A 152 -9.85 5.76 6.05
C ASP A 152 -10.86 4.60 6.16
N ARG A 153 -10.55 3.43 5.56
CA ARG A 153 -11.37 2.21 5.67
C ARG A 153 -11.02 1.36 6.87
N LEU A 154 -9.88 1.62 7.51
CA LEU A 154 -9.44 0.87 8.69
C LEU A 154 -10.31 1.15 9.91
N SER A 155 -10.42 0.13 10.75
CA SER A 155 -10.86 0.28 12.12
C SER A 155 -9.92 1.21 12.90
N PRO A 156 -10.42 1.89 13.94
CA PRO A 156 -9.57 2.74 14.79
C PRO A 156 -8.35 1.99 15.35
N ALA A 157 -8.50 0.72 15.71
CA ALA A 157 -7.42 -0.10 16.23
C ALA A 157 -6.33 -0.37 15.16
N ALA A 158 -6.72 -0.71 13.93
CA ALA A 158 -5.79 -0.96 12.84
C ALA A 158 -5.03 0.32 12.44
N ALA A 159 -5.72 1.47 12.45
CA ALA A 159 -5.10 2.78 12.24
C ALA A 159 -4.07 3.10 13.34
N VAL A 160 -4.35 2.80 14.61
CA VAL A 160 -3.39 2.99 15.72
C VAL A 160 -2.17 2.10 15.55
N LEU A 161 -2.32 0.83 15.14
CA LEU A 161 -1.17 -0.04 14.88
C LEU A 161 -0.25 0.55 13.80
N LEU A 162 -0.80 1.03 12.68
CA LEU A 162 0.00 1.69 11.64
C LEU A 162 0.70 2.96 12.15
N GLN A 163 0.04 3.76 12.99
CA GLN A 163 0.65 4.93 13.61
C GLN A 163 1.84 4.53 14.51
N LEU A 164 1.73 3.46 15.28
CA LEU A 164 2.85 2.94 16.07
C LEU A 164 4.00 2.48 15.16
N CYS A 165 3.70 1.77 14.08
CA CYS A 165 4.69 1.33 13.10
C CYS A 165 5.41 2.48 12.40
N SER A 166 4.80 3.67 12.26
CA SER A 166 5.44 4.84 11.63
C SER A 166 6.68 5.36 12.38
N PHE A 167 6.86 4.95 13.64
CA PHE A 167 8.05 5.26 14.44
C PHE A 167 9.16 4.21 14.29
N LEU A 168 8.88 3.11 13.60
CA LEU A 168 9.80 2.00 13.38
C LEU A 168 10.41 2.07 11.98
N HIS A 169 11.45 1.28 11.75
CA HIS A 169 11.92 1.04 10.40
C HIS A 169 10.82 0.32 9.59
N GLN A 170 10.65 0.68 8.33
CA GLN A 170 9.58 0.19 7.45
C GLN A 170 9.61 -1.32 7.15
N GLU A 171 10.68 -2.02 7.53
CA GLU A 171 10.86 -3.46 7.36
C GLU A 171 11.33 -4.08 8.67
N GLY A 172 11.02 -5.36 8.86
CA GLY A 172 11.55 -6.13 10.00
C GLY A 172 10.82 -5.85 11.32
N ILE A 173 9.61 -5.26 11.27
CA ILE A 173 8.83 -4.97 12.46
C ILE A 173 8.26 -6.30 12.97
N SER A 174 8.79 -6.82 14.07
CA SER A 174 8.34 -8.10 14.64
C SER A 174 7.17 -7.91 15.61
N GLU A 175 6.18 -8.82 15.61
CA GLU A 175 5.11 -8.89 16.63
C GLU A 175 5.67 -8.79 18.07
N ASP A 176 6.83 -9.39 18.29
CA ASP A 176 7.50 -9.45 19.59
C ASP A 176 7.90 -8.07 20.15
N ILE A 177 8.03 -7.04 19.31
CA ILE A 177 8.25 -5.67 19.81
C ILE A 177 7.02 -5.15 20.57
N PHE A 178 5.82 -5.47 20.09
CA PHE A 178 4.55 -5.04 20.69
C PHE A 178 4.26 -5.83 21.95
N SER A 179 4.45 -7.16 21.89
CA SER A 179 4.30 -8.05 23.05
C SER A 179 5.20 -7.63 24.21
N ARG A 180 6.49 -7.37 23.94
CA ARG A 180 7.41 -6.87 24.98
C ARG A 180 7.02 -5.50 25.48
N ALA A 181 6.59 -4.58 24.62
CA ALA A 181 6.17 -3.24 25.04
C ALA A 181 4.94 -3.29 25.97
N ALA A 182 4.00 -4.21 25.72
CA ALA A 182 2.83 -4.43 26.56
C ALA A 182 3.18 -4.99 27.95
N ALA A 183 4.24 -5.79 28.03
CA ALA A 183 4.74 -6.39 29.28
C ALA A 183 5.81 -5.53 30.00
N TYR A 184 6.22 -4.40 29.42
CA TYR A 184 7.36 -3.63 29.92
C TYR A 184 6.96 -2.73 31.10
N ASP A 185 7.60 -2.94 32.26
CA ASP A 185 7.47 -2.06 33.42
C ASP A 185 8.46 -0.89 33.28
N PHE A 186 8.00 0.23 32.69
CA PHE A 186 8.81 1.39 32.31
C PHE A 186 9.65 1.93 33.50
N PRO A 187 10.98 1.75 33.52
CA PRO A 187 11.83 2.42 34.49
C PRO A 187 11.87 3.92 34.19
N SER A 188 12.33 4.72 35.16
CA SER A 188 12.30 6.20 35.16
C SER A 188 12.99 6.92 33.98
N LEU A 189 13.61 6.18 33.05
CA LEU A 189 14.17 6.68 31.80
C LEU A 189 13.22 6.37 30.64
N GLY A 190 12.41 7.36 30.25
CA GLY A 190 11.49 7.24 29.12
C GLY A 190 10.51 8.42 29.02
N PRO A 191 9.59 8.39 28.03
CA PRO A 191 8.45 9.29 28.00
C PRO A 191 7.65 9.18 29.31
N SER A 192 7.00 10.27 29.73
CA SER A 192 6.19 10.23 30.95
C SER A 192 5.04 9.22 30.80
N LYS A 193 4.57 8.66 31.92
CA LYS A 193 3.47 7.68 31.91
C LYS A 193 2.21 8.23 31.21
N GLU A 194 1.95 9.53 31.31
CA GLU A 194 0.83 10.16 30.59
C GLU A 194 0.98 10.07 29.07
N LYS A 195 2.21 10.19 28.54
CA LYS A 195 2.46 10.08 27.09
C LYS A 195 2.35 8.65 26.57
N LEU A 196 2.51 7.65 27.45
CA LEU A 196 2.43 6.24 27.10
C LEU A 196 1.05 5.64 27.33
N GLN A 197 0.13 6.38 27.95
CA GLN A 197 -1.20 5.88 28.30
C GLN A 197 -1.94 5.31 27.08
N GLN A 198 -2.06 6.08 26.00
CA GLN A 198 -2.77 5.64 24.79
C GLN A 198 -2.14 4.41 24.11
N PRO A 199 -0.82 4.38 23.82
CA PRO A 199 -0.17 3.18 23.30
C PRO A 199 -0.35 1.95 24.19
N LEU A 200 -0.29 2.11 25.52
CA LEU A 200 -0.45 0.99 26.45
C LEU A 200 -1.89 0.49 26.55
N GLU A 201 -2.87 1.40 26.54
CA GLU A 201 -4.30 1.05 26.45
C GLU A 201 -4.64 0.36 25.13
N PHE A 202 -3.93 0.68 24.05
CA PHE A 202 -4.04 -0.05 22.80
C PHE A 202 -3.43 -1.45 22.92
N LEU A 203 -2.19 -1.56 23.40
CA LEU A 203 -1.47 -2.83 23.49
C LEU A 203 -2.11 -3.82 24.48
N SER A 204 -2.78 -3.34 25.52
CA SER A 204 -3.48 -4.19 26.49
C SER A 204 -4.67 -4.94 25.89
N GLN A 205 -5.17 -4.52 24.72
CA GLN A 205 -6.24 -5.24 23.99
C GLN A 205 -5.76 -6.59 23.44
N PHE A 206 -4.44 -6.79 23.35
CA PHE A 206 -3.81 -8.04 22.92
C PHE A 206 -3.20 -8.79 24.12
N GLN A 207 -3.71 -8.55 25.33
CA GLN A 207 -3.33 -9.31 26.53
C GLN A 207 -4.53 -10.13 27.03
N GLU A 208 -4.32 -11.43 27.20
CA GLU A 208 -5.25 -12.34 27.87
C GLU A 208 -5.38 -11.97 29.36
N PRO A 209 -6.43 -12.43 30.07
CA PRO A 209 -6.62 -12.14 31.50
C PRO A 209 -5.46 -12.60 32.40
N ASP A 210 -4.63 -13.54 31.95
CA ASP A 210 -3.43 -14.01 32.66
C ASP A 210 -2.16 -13.22 32.32
N GLY A 211 -2.28 -12.17 31.49
CA GLY A 211 -1.20 -11.29 31.04
C GLY A 211 -0.41 -11.81 29.84
N LYS A 212 -0.74 -12.98 29.28
CA LYS A 212 -0.12 -13.48 28.06
C LYS A 212 -0.57 -12.69 26.84
N TRP A 213 0.31 -12.65 25.84
CA TRP A 213 0.01 -12.00 24.57
C TRP A 213 -0.93 -12.84 23.72
N ASP A 214 -2.02 -12.24 23.26
CA ASP A 214 -2.98 -12.82 22.33
C ASP A 214 -2.52 -12.60 20.89
N THR A 215 -1.75 -13.57 20.39
CA THR A 215 -1.31 -13.57 18.99
C THR A 215 -2.50 -13.63 18.02
N MET A 216 -3.61 -14.27 18.35
CA MET A 216 -4.73 -14.41 17.42
C MET A 216 -5.43 -13.06 17.20
N ALA A 217 -5.72 -12.32 18.27
CA ALA A 217 -6.30 -10.98 18.17
C ALA A 217 -5.39 -10.03 17.37
N PHE A 218 -4.07 -10.16 17.54
CA PHE A 218 -3.10 -9.36 16.79
C PHE A 218 -3.03 -9.76 15.30
N LEU A 219 -3.12 -11.06 14.98
CA LEU A 219 -3.20 -11.57 13.61
C LEU A 219 -4.50 -11.14 12.89
N GLU A 220 -5.62 -11.08 13.61
CA GLU A 220 -6.89 -10.61 13.06
C GLU A 220 -6.81 -9.14 12.65
N LEU A 221 -6.28 -8.29 13.55
CA LEU A 221 -6.10 -6.86 13.25
C LEU A 221 -5.18 -6.64 12.06
N THR A 222 -4.14 -7.45 11.95
CA THR A 222 -3.12 -7.27 10.91
C THR A 222 -3.58 -7.80 9.56
N THR A 223 -4.43 -8.82 9.55
CA THR A 223 -5.20 -9.24 8.37
C THR A 223 -6.04 -8.09 7.81
N GLU A 224 -6.66 -7.28 8.67
CA GLU A 224 -7.40 -6.08 8.23
C GLU A 224 -6.48 -5.10 7.46
N ILE A 225 -5.33 -4.75 8.03
CA ILE A 225 -4.35 -3.84 7.42
C ILE A 225 -3.86 -4.39 6.06
N MET A 226 -3.57 -5.69 6.00
CA MET A 226 -3.16 -6.36 4.77
C MET A 226 -4.25 -6.38 3.70
N SER A 227 -5.53 -6.49 4.09
CA SER A 227 -6.65 -6.53 3.14
C SER A 227 -6.78 -5.24 2.31
N TYR A 228 -6.23 -4.13 2.81
CA TYR A 228 -6.14 -2.85 2.10
C TYR A 228 -4.76 -2.59 1.49
N SER A 229 -3.86 -3.57 1.51
CA SER A 229 -2.47 -3.49 1.01
C SER A 229 -1.65 -2.34 1.63
N LEU A 230 -1.93 -2.00 2.89
CA LEU A 230 -1.18 -0.98 3.65
C LEU A 230 0.06 -1.56 4.33
N ALA A 231 0.09 -2.86 4.55
CA ALA A 231 1.25 -3.57 5.04
C ALA A 231 1.33 -4.95 4.42
N MET A 232 2.52 -5.53 4.44
CA MET A 232 2.74 -6.94 4.24
C MET A 232 3.07 -7.55 5.61
N PHE A 233 2.48 -8.70 5.91
CA PHE A 233 2.86 -9.49 7.07
C PHE A 233 3.22 -10.90 6.60
N ALA A 234 4.38 -11.38 7.04
CA ALA A 234 4.83 -12.74 6.81
C ALA A 234 4.47 -13.60 8.03
N PRO A 235 3.42 -14.45 7.97
CA PRO A 235 2.94 -15.19 9.14
C PRO A 235 3.99 -16.15 9.71
N GLU A 236 4.80 -16.74 8.81
CA GLU A 236 5.87 -17.69 9.16
C GLU A 236 6.93 -17.06 10.08
N THR A 237 7.27 -15.80 9.82
CA THR A 237 8.33 -15.08 10.55
C THR A 237 7.78 -14.05 11.55
N ARG A 238 6.47 -13.79 11.52
CA ARG A 238 5.77 -12.76 12.30
C ARG A 238 6.38 -11.36 12.12
N ILE A 239 6.73 -11.03 10.88
CA ILE A 239 7.37 -9.78 10.49
C ILE A 239 6.42 -8.95 9.62
N PHE A 240 6.25 -7.69 9.98
CA PHE A 240 5.61 -6.65 9.18
C PHE A 240 6.61 -5.89 8.34
N SER A 241 6.14 -5.48 7.17
CA SER A 241 6.74 -4.45 6.35
C SER A 241 5.66 -3.50 5.87
N ILE A 242 5.96 -2.20 5.88
CA ILE A 242 5.11 -1.13 5.36
C ILE A 242 5.83 -0.54 4.15
N HIS A 243 5.10 -0.29 3.07
CA HIS A 243 5.72 0.30 1.89
C HIS A 243 6.20 1.74 2.23
N PRO A 244 7.39 2.20 1.85
CA PRO A 244 7.94 3.45 2.41
C PRO A 244 7.27 4.75 1.89
N LEU A 245 6.28 4.61 1.01
CA LEU A 245 5.42 5.69 0.53
C LEU A 245 4.02 5.68 1.18
N VAL A 246 3.80 4.77 2.13
CA VAL A 246 2.60 4.54 2.94
C VAL A 246 2.86 5.06 4.35
#